data_AF-A0A0G0A068-F1
#
_entry.id   AF-A0A0G0A068-F1
#
_cell.length_a   1.000
_cell.length_b   1.000
_cell.length_c   1.000
_cell.angle_alpha   90.00
_cell.angle_beta   90.00
_cell.angle_gamma   90.00
#
_symmetry.space_group_name_H-M   'P 1'
#
loop_
_entity.id
_entity.type
_entity.pdbx_description
1 polymer ?
#
loop_
_entity_poly.entity_id
_entity_poly.type
_entity_poly.pdbx_seq_one_letter_code
_entity_poly.pdbx_strand_id
1 'polypeptide(L)'
;MKKEKLPETDNINSPKIYSFPILFLGILVYFLLIGSKNYVFANKQKEISPVSIGEIFYGVDKERERDSGNPKIVSIKKNDNTYKILTTETDIHKVLKENNIQLEKKDVLSMSTEYVKDGSIVRIVSTDRIIVQKIFDIPYAKEIVKSESYLEGDKRVIQEGVLGVRVQRVLNYYEDGVLISSEIIDERVEREPIKQIVEVGVSWYSLDEIEKRGYDCGYWYSVVDSGSFSDEEKRWLKFIMYCESGCNAESNKSNYKGLFQWSPYWWRKQFPENIFDGHAQIKHTIEKYRAGESTRANQWPACHASYNRTY
;
A
#
# COMPACT_ATOMS: atom_id res chain seq x y z
N MET A 1 -96.17 -0.45 4.28
CA MET A 1 -96.82 0.86 4.53
C MET A 1 -97.80 0.67 5.68
N LYS A 2 -97.70 1.44 6.79
CA LYS A 2 -98.45 1.22 8.06
C LYS A 2 -98.09 -0.14 8.74
N LYS A 3 -98.36 -0.42 10.02
CA LYS A 3 -98.58 0.38 11.25
C LYS A 3 -98.30 -0.50 12.49
N GLU A 4 -98.14 0.13 13.65
CA GLU A 4 -98.39 -0.29 15.05
C GLU A 4 -98.65 -1.76 15.47
N LYS A 5 -97.83 -2.25 16.41
CA LYS A 5 -98.13 -2.57 17.85
C LYS A 5 -99.11 -3.72 18.26
N LEU A 6 -98.96 -4.15 19.53
CA LEU A 6 -99.70 -5.20 20.30
C LEU A 6 -99.44 -6.65 19.83
N PRO A 7 -99.81 -7.73 20.58
CA PRO A 7 -100.55 -7.85 21.87
C PRO A 7 -99.63 -8.24 23.09
N GLU A 8 -100.02 -8.53 24.35
CA GLU A 8 -101.10 -8.12 25.31
C GLU A 8 -100.65 -8.49 26.77
N THR A 9 -101.51 -8.87 27.73
CA THR A 9 -101.19 -9.02 29.19
C THR A 9 -101.77 -10.27 29.89
N ASP A 10 -101.50 -10.37 31.21
CA ASP A 10 -102.12 -11.19 32.29
C ASP A 10 -101.41 -12.50 32.71
N ASN A 11 -101.42 -13.02 33.96
CA ASN A 11 -101.82 -12.68 35.36
C ASN A 11 -101.75 -14.05 36.15
N ILE A 12 -101.39 -14.22 37.45
CA ILE A 12 -102.30 -14.38 38.61
C ILE A 12 -101.58 -14.96 39.88
N ASN A 13 -101.88 -14.40 41.07
CA ASN A 13 -101.88 -14.93 42.48
C ASN A 13 -100.63 -15.40 43.28
N SER A 14 -100.88 -15.58 44.60
CA SER A 14 -99.95 -15.49 45.75
C SER A 14 -100.46 -16.33 46.99
N PRO A 15 -99.86 -16.29 48.23
CA PRO A 15 -99.73 -17.49 49.10
C PRO A 15 -100.46 -17.49 50.48
N LYS A 16 -100.23 -18.54 51.30
CA LYS A 16 -100.45 -18.58 52.78
C LYS A 16 -99.34 -19.37 53.53
N ILE A 17 -99.25 -19.16 54.85
CA ILE A 17 -98.19 -19.63 55.78
C ILE A 17 -98.80 -20.19 57.07
N TYR A 18 -98.16 -21.18 57.72
CA TYR A 18 -98.38 -21.60 59.11
C TYR A 18 -97.05 -21.98 59.80
N SER A 19 -97.02 -22.01 61.15
CA SER A 19 -95.81 -22.24 61.96
C SER A 19 -96.02 -23.21 63.13
N PHE A 20 -94.96 -23.94 63.53
CA PHE A 20 -94.84 -24.75 64.77
C PHE A 20 -93.33 -25.04 65.05
N PRO A 21 -92.91 -25.65 66.18
CA PRO A 21 -92.11 -24.96 67.18
C PRO A 21 -90.59 -25.23 67.16
N ILE A 22 -89.82 -24.30 67.72
CA ILE A 22 -88.35 -24.20 67.57
C ILE A 22 -87.54 -25.16 68.47
N LEU A 23 -88.15 -25.81 69.46
CA LEU A 23 -87.42 -26.46 70.56
C LEU A 23 -86.57 -27.69 70.18
N PHE A 24 -86.82 -28.32 69.02
CA PHE A 24 -86.08 -29.52 68.59
C PHE A 24 -84.73 -29.23 67.88
N LEU A 25 -84.50 -27.98 67.43
CA LEU A 25 -83.36 -27.68 66.54
C LEU A 25 -82.00 -27.67 67.28
N GLY A 26 -81.98 -27.24 68.55
CA GLY A 26 -80.74 -27.06 69.31
C GLY A 26 -79.98 -28.36 69.60
N ILE A 27 -80.71 -29.45 69.89
CA ILE A 27 -80.10 -30.75 70.21
C ILE A 27 -79.45 -31.38 68.96
N LEU A 28 -80.05 -31.19 67.78
CA LEU A 28 -79.51 -31.70 66.51
C LEU A 28 -78.16 -31.04 66.16
N VAL A 29 -78.03 -29.73 66.38
CA VAL A 29 -76.80 -28.97 66.13
C VAL A 29 -75.66 -29.41 67.07
N TYR A 30 -75.96 -29.73 68.33
CA TYR A 30 -74.97 -30.22 69.29
C TYR A 30 -74.35 -31.56 68.85
N PHE A 31 -75.18 -32.50 68.39
CA PHE A 31 -74.69 -33.78 67.85
C PHE A 31 -73.91 -33.61 66.53
N LEU A 32 -74.33 -32.72 65.64
CA LEU A 32 -73.61 -32.44 64.39
C LEU A 32 -72.20 -31.86 64.62
N LEU A 33 -72.03 -31.01 65.64
CA LEU A 33 -70.72 -30.44 65.97
C LEU A 33 -69.76 -31.47 66.59
N ILE A 34 -70.26 -32.43 67.38
CA ILE A 34 -69.43 -33.49 67.98
C ILE A 34 -69.11 -34.60 66.96
N GLY A 35 -70.03 -34.93 66.06
CA GLY A 35 -69.85 -35.96 65.02
C GLY A 35 -68.95 -35.54 63.84
N SER A 36 -68.53 -34.27 63.75
CA SER A 36 -67.84 -33.70 62.58
C SER A 36 -66.38 -34.13 62.39
N LYS A 37 -65.77 -34.83 63.35
CA LYS A 37 -64.30 -35.07 63.38
C LYS A 37 -63.72 -36.07 62.38
N ASN A 38 -64.53 -36.69 61.51
CA ASN A 38 -64.07 -37.68 60.52
C ASN A 38 -64.65 -37.46 59.10
N TYR A 39 -64.75 -36.20 58.65
CA TYR A 39 -65.03 -35.90 57.25
C TYR A 39 -63.75 -35.58 56.47
N VAL A 40 -63.27 -36.56 55.71
CA VAL A 40 -62.22 -36.35 54.70
C VAL A 40 -62.84 -35.58 53.54
N PHE A 41 -62.60 -34.26 53.49
CA PHE A 41 -62.82 -33.49 52.27
C PHE A 41 -61.95 -34.05 51.15
N ALA A 42 -62.50 -34.13 49.93
CA ALA A 42 -61.76 -34.60 48.76
C ALA A 42 -60.47 -33.79 48.63
N ASN A 43 -59.31 -34.47 48.73
CA ASN A 43 -58.03 -33.80 48.81
C ASN A 43 -57.82 -32.96 47.54
N LYS A 44 -57.70 -31.63 47.70
CA LYS A 44 -57.49 -30.70 46.58
C LYS A 44 -56.31 -31.23 45.78
N GLN A 45 -56.49 -31.35 44.44
CA GLN A 45 -55.42 -31.83 43.57
C GLN A 45 -54.13 -31.10 43.92
N LYS A 46 -53.06 -31.85 44.21
CA LYS A 46 -51.75 -31.29 44.51
C LYS A 46 -51.29 -30.54 43.27
N GLU A 47 -51.44 -29.22 43.29
CA GLU A 47 -50.96 -28.34 42.23
C GLU A 47 -49.47 -28.62 42.05
N ILE A 48 -49.14 -29.25 40.93
CA ILE A 48 -47.76 -29.40 40.50
C ILE A 48 -47.34 -28.00 40.12
N SER A 49 -46.55 -27.35 40.98
CA SER A 49 -45.90 -26.08 40.67
C SER A 49 -45.30 -26.20 39.27
N PRO A 50 -45.65 -25.34 38.31
CA PRO A 50 -45.06 -25.41 36.98
C PRO A 50 -43.58 -25.07 37.12
N VAL A 51 -42.73 -26.11 37.15
CA VAL A 51 -41.28 -25.95 37.11
C VAL A 51 -41.00 -25.10 35.89
N SER A 52 -40.36 -23.95 36.08
CA SER A 52 -40.21 -22.99 35.00
C SER A 52 -39.44 -23.65 33.88
N ILE A 53 -39.92 -23.55 32.63
CA ILE A 53 -39.11 -23.95 31.47
C ILE A 53 -37.80 -23.15 31.47
N GLY A 54 -37.81 -21.92 32.02
CA GLY A 54 -36.59 -21.16 32.29
C GLY A 54 -35.68 -21.76 33.36
N GLU A 55 -36.18 -22.45 34.38
CA GLU A 55 -35.33 -23.19 35.34
C GLU A 55 -34.79 -24.49 34.73
N ILE A 56 -35.54 -25.14 33.83
CA ILE A 56 -35.07 -26.34 33.11
C ILE A 56 -33.99 -25.97 32.08
N PHE A 57 -34.09 -24.80 31.43
CA PHE A 57 -33.13 -24.35 30.40
C PHE A 57 -31.99 -23.47 30.92
N TYR A 58 -32.18 -22.69 31.99
CA TYR A 58 -31.18 -21.77 32.56
C TYR A 58 -30.81 -22.05 34.01
N GLY A 59 -31.52 -22.95 34.72
CA GLY A 59 -31.14 -23.46 36.04
C GLY A 59 -30.06 -24.54 35.99
N VAL A 60 -29.29 -24.60 34.90
CA VAL A 60 -28.08 -25.43 34.76
C VAL A 60 -26.98 -24.85 35.65
N ASP A 61 -27.01 -25.28 36.91
CA ASP A 61 -25.90 -25.15 37.84
C ASP A 61 -24.64 -25.78 37.21
N LYS A 62 -23.66 -24.93 36.88
CA LYS A 62 -22.43 -25.33 36.19
C LYS A 62 -21.62 -26.37 36.99
N GLU A 63 -21.68 -26.32 38.32
CA GLU A 63 -20.99 -27.27 39.18
C GLU A 63 -21.71 -28.62 39.12
N ARG A 64 -23.04 -28.65 39.26
CA ARG A 64 -23.83 -29.90 39.12
C ARG A 64 -23.70 -30.53 37.74
N GLU A 65 -23.68 -29.76 36.66
CA GLU A 65 -23.58 -30.35 35.31
C GLU A 65 -22.17 -30.89 35.03
N ARG A 66 -21.15 -30.32 35.67
CA ARG A 66 -19.78 -30.83 35.70
C ARG A 66 -19.71 -32.12 36.52
N ASP A 67 -20.21 -32.10 37.75
CA ASP A 67 -20.17 -33.23 38.69
C ASP A 67 -21.17 -34.36 38.37
N SER A 68 -22.12 -34.12 37.46
CA SER A 68 -23.22 -35.04 37.15
C SER A 68 -22.81 -36.46 36.76
N GLY A 69 -21.60 -36.65 36.23
CA GLY A 69 -21.12 -37.94 35.72
C GLY A 69 -21.94 -38.52 34.56
N ASN A 70 -22.91 -37.77 34.02
CA ASN A 70 -23.80 -38.22 32.96
C ASN A 70 -23.00 -38.50 31.67
N PRO A 71 -23.34 -39.56 30.90
CA PRO A 71 -22.72 -39.79 29.59
C PRO A 71 -23.01 -38.65 28.60
N LYS A 72 -21.97 -38.22 27.88
CA LYS A 72 -21.95 -37.07 26.97
C LYS A 72 -21.32 -37.49 25.64
N ILE A 73 -21.89 -37.06 24.52
CA ILE A 73 -21.35 -37.29 23.17
C ILE A 73 -20.55 -36.07 22.74
N VAL A 74 -19.25 -36.26 22.53
CA VAL A 74 -18.29 -35.23 22.12
C VAL A 74 -17.84 -35.49 20.69
N SER A 75 -17.77 -34.45 19.86
CA SER A 75 -17.22 -34.53 18.50
C SER A 75 -15.83 -33.90 18.46
N ILE A 76 -14.78 -34.72 18.32
CA ILE A 76 -13.39 -34.28 18.24
C ILE A 76 -12.89 -34.38 16.80
N LYS A 77 -12.43 -33.28 16.21
CA LYS A 77 -11.76 -33.27 14.90
C LYS A 77 -10.24 -33.08 15.08
N LYS A 78 -9.42 -33.93 14.47
CA LYS A 78 -7.97 -33.72 14.27
C LYS A 78 -7.62 -34.06 12.82
N ASN A 79 -6.96 -33.13 12.12
CA ASN A 79 -6.74 -33.20 10.68
C ASN A 79 -8.09 -33.45 9.97
N ASP A 80 -8.17 -34.37 9.00
CA ASP A 80 -9.45 -34.74 8.37
C ASP A 80 -10.32 -35.71 9.19
N ASN A 81 -9.77 -36.33 10.24
CA ASN A 81 -10.48 -37.31 11.05
C ASN A 81 -11.44 -36.65 12.04
N THR A 82 -12.67 -37.19 12.14
CA THR A 82 -13.67 -36.77 13.13
C THR A 82 -14.12 -37.96 13.97
N TYR A 83 -13.80 -37.92 15.26
CA TYR A 83 -14.13 -38.91 16.26
C TYR A 83 -15.41 -38.48 17.00
N LYS A 84 -16.37 -39.40 17.17
CA LYS A 84 -17.52 -39.22 18.06
C LYS A 84 -17.33 -40.13 19.27
N ILE A 85 -17.19 -39.52 20.44
CA ILE A 85 -16.80 -40.21 21.68
C ILE A 85 -17.92 -40.06 22.70
N LEU A 86 -18.34 -41.19 23.28
CA LEU A 86 -19.18 -41.20 24.48
C LEU A 86 -18.27 -41.22 25.70
N THR A 87 -18.43 -40.25 26.61
CA THR A 87 -17.61 -40.13 27.82
C THR A 87 -18.42 -39.53 28.97
N THR A 88 -18.01 -39.79 30.20
CA THR A 88 -18.54 -39.14 31.41
C THR A 88 -17.62 -38.03 31.93
N GLU A 89 -16.41 -37.91 31.38
CA GLU A 89 -15.39 -36.97 31.83
C GLU A 89 -15.64 -35.52 31.40
N THR A 90 -15.24 -34.58 32.25
CA THR A 90 -15.36 -33.13 31.98
C THR A 90 -14.08 -32.47 31.50
N ASP A 91 -12.94 -33.14 31.70
CA ASP A 91 -11.61 -32.70 31.27
C ASP A 91 -11.27 -33.32 29.91
N ILE A 92 -11.10 -32.47 28.90
CA ILE A 92 -10.76 -32.88 27.54
C ILE A 92 -9.43 -33.65 27.47
N HIS A 93 -8.46 -33.38 28.33
CA HIS A 93 -7.17 -34.07 28.32
C HIS A 93 -7.30 -35.55 28.74
N LYS A 94 -8.25 -35.87 29.64
CA LYS A 94 -8.61 -37.26 29.95
C LYS A 94 -9.31 -37.94 28.78
N VAL A 95 -10.34 -37.29 28.21
CA VAL A 95 -11.12 -37.84 27.07
C VAL A 95 -10.19 -38.20 25.91
N LEU A 96 -9.24 -37.32 25.58
CA LEU A 96 -8.23 -37.57 24.55
C LEU A 96 -7.32 -38.75 24.91
N LYS A 97 -6.82 -38.80 26.15
CA LYS A 97 -5.92 -39.87 26.64
C LYS A 97 -6.60 -41.24 26.62
N GLU A 98 -7.83 -41.36 27.11
CA GLU A 98 -8.60 -42.61 27.17
C GLU A 98 -8.92 -43.15 25.77
N ASN A 99 -9.17 -42.25 24.81
CA ASN A 99 -9.44 -42.59 23.41
C ASN A 99 -8.16 -42.68 22.56
N ASN A 100 -6.97 -42.66 23.18
CA ASN A 100 -5.65 -42.73 22.53
C ASN A 100 -5.38 -41.62 21.49
N ILE A 101 -6.09 -40.50 21.55
CA ILE A 101 -5.86 -39.34 20.69
C ILE A 101 -4.69 -38.54 21.26
N GLN A 102 -3.52 -38.72 20.65
CA GLN A 102 -2.28 -38.06 21.08
C GLN A 102 -2.22 -36.60 20.60
N LEU A 103 -1.80 -35.71 21.51
CA LEU A 103 -1.48 -34.32 21.22
C LEU A 103 0.02 -34.16 20.95
N GLU A 104 0.34 -33.43 19.89
CA GLU A 104 1.70 -33.02 19.53
C GLU A 104 2.03 -31.67 20.17
N LYS A 105 3.32 -31.34 20.28
CA LYS A 105 3.78 -30.06 20.89
C LYS A 105 3.26 -28.80 20.17
N LYS A 106 2.77 -28.94 18.92
CA LYS A 106 2.21 -27.89 18.08
C LYS A 106 0.68 -27.84 18.07
N ASP A 107 0.02 -28.84 18.65
CA ASP A 107 -1.45 -28.91 18.65
C ASP A 107 -2.03 -27.88 19.63
N VAL A 108 -3.03 -27.14 19.16
CA VAL A 108 -3.85 -26.23 19.98
C VAL A 108 -5.28 -26.77 20.02
N LEU A 109 -5.86 -26.83 21.22
CA LEU A 109 -7.26 -27.19 21.41
C LEU A 109 -8.15 -25.95 21.26
N SER A 110 -9.14 -26.05 20.39
CA SER A 110 -10.26 -25.11 20.28
C SER A 110 -11.55 -25.84 20.63
N MET A 111 -12.33 -25.32 21.59
CA MET A 111 -13.57 -25.95 22.07
C MET A 111 -14.76 -25.01 21.91
N SER A 112 -15.93 -25.57 21.57
CA SER A 112 -17.20 -24.82 21.53
C SER A 112 -17.77 -24.51 22.91
N THR A 113 -17.17 -25.05 23.99
CA THR A 113 -17.62 -24.91 25.38
C THR A 113 -16.43 -24.80 26.33
N GLU A 114 -16.65 -24.15 27.48
CA GLU A 114 -15.67 -23.92 28.56
C GLU A 114 -15.11 -25.22 29.18
N TYR A 115 -15.90 -26.29 29.19
CA TYR A 115 -15.54 -27.65 29.60
C TYR A 115 -16.36 -28.67 28.78
N VAL A 116 -16.09 -29.97 28.95
CA VAL A 116 -16.78 -31.01 28.16
C VAL A 116 -18.24 -31.19 28.61
N LYS A 117 -19.16 -30.97 27.67
CA LYS A 117 -20.61 -31.15 27.76
C LYS A 117 -21.12 -32.10 26.68
N ASP A 118 -22.38 -32.49 26.76
CA ASP A 118 -23.03 -33.17 25.63
C ASP A 118 -23.13 -32.22 24.42
N GLY A 119 -22.85 -32.75 23.22
CA GLY A 119 -22.77 -31.96 21.99
C GLY A 119 -21.53 -31.06 21.86
N SER A 120 -20.56 -31.09 22.80
CA SER A 120 -19.31 -30.33 22.68
C SER A 120 -18.54 -30.68 21.39
N ILE A 121 -18.11 -29.65 20.67
CA ILE A 121 -17.22 -29.77 19.51
C ILE A 121 -15.81 -29.35 19.94
N VAL A 122 -14.82 -30.16 19.61
CA VAL A 122 -13.40 -29.92 19.88
C VAL A 122 -12.65 -30.03 18.56
N ARG A 123 -11.89 -28.99 18.19
CA ARG A 123 -10.93 -29.05 17.07
C ARG A 123 -9.52 -29.03 17.65
N ILE A 124 -8.74 -30.03 17.26
CA ILE A 124 -7.29 -30.07 17.47
C ILE A 124 -6.68 -29.47 16.20
N VAL A 125 -6.07 -28.30 16.34
CA VAL A 125 -5.46 -27.53 15.24
C VAL A 125 -3.95 -27.66 15.33
N SER A 126 -3.29 -28.13 14.27
CA SER A 126 -1.83 -28.14 14.21
C SER A 126 -1.33 -26.75 13.83
N THR A 127 -0.54 -26.12 14.70
CA THR A 127 -0.07 -24.74 14.49
C THR A 127 1.41 -24.67 14.12
N ASP A 128 1.73 -23.96 13.02
CA ASP A 128 3.10 -23.87 12.52
C ASP A 128 3.55 -22.44 12.25
N ARG A 129 4.87 -22.20 12.36
CA ARG A 129 5.48 -20.88 12.19
C ARG A 129 6.77 -21.00 11.39
N ILE A 130 6.83 -20.32 10.24
CA ILE A 130 7.96 -20.40 9.31
C ILE A 130 8.43 -18.99 8.98
N ILE A 131 9.71 -18.72 9.15
CA ILE A 131 10.33 -17.48 8.66
C ILE A 131 10.79 -17.73 7.22
N VAL A 132 10.25 -16.98 6.27
CA VAL A 132 10.65 -17.00 4.86
C VAL A 132 11.35 -15.70 4.49
N GLN A 133 12.38 -15.78 3.64
CA GLN A 133 13.03 -14.61 3.07
C GLN A 133 12.39 -14.26 1.73
N LYS A 134 11.98 -13.00 1.55
CA LYS A 134 11.51 -12.46 0.26
C LYS A 134 12.51 -11.43 -0.24
N ILE A 135 12.86 -11.51 -1.51
CA ILE A 135 13.80 -10.62 -2.19
C ILE A 135 13.02 -9.79 -3.20
N PHE A 136 13.26 -8.49 -3.23
CA PHE A 136 12.62 -7.54 -4.14
C PHE A 136 13.68 -6.64 -4.78
N ASP A 137 13.58 -6.44 -6.10
CA ASP A 137 14.38 -5.44 -6.78
C ASP A 137 13.88 -4.02 -6.46
N ILE A 138 14.81 -3.08 -6.30
CA ILE A 138 14.54 -1.65 -6.18
C ILE A 138 14.85 -1.01 -7.54
N PRO A 139 13.89 -0.37 -8.22
CA PRO A 139 14.13 0.27 -9.51
C PRO A 139 15.11 1.43 -9.37
N TYR A 140 15.97 1.61 -10.38
CA TYR A 140 16.91 2.74 -10.42
C TYR A 140 16.27 4.01 -11.00
N ALA A 141 16.72 5.17 -10.52
CA ALA A 141 16.40 6.46 -11.13
C ALA A 141 17.18 6.65 -12.44
N LYS A 142 16.62 7.44 -13.36
CA LYS A 142 17.28 7.84 -14.60
C LYS A 142 17.54 9.34 -14.61
N GLU A 143 18.80 9.71 -14.82
CA GLU A 143 19.26 11.10 -14.94
C GLU A 143 19.62 11.42 -16.39
N ILE A 144 19.30 12.64 -16.82
CA ILE A 144 19.61 13.15 -18.15
C ILE A 144 20.50 14.38 -18.01
N VAL A 145 21.72 14.28 -18.52
CA VAL A 145 22.73 15.35 -18.51
C VAL A 145 22.86 15.91 -19.91
N LYS A 146 23.05 17.23 -20.05
CA LYS A 146 23.29 17.88 -21.35
C LYS A 146 24.79 17.95 -21.62
N SER A 147 25.20 17.59 -22.84
CA SER A 147 26.61 17.52 -23.23
C SER A 147 26.86 18.29 -24.54
N GLU A 148 27.76 19.27 -24.52
CA GLU A 148 28.21 19.97 -25.74
C GLU A 148 29.20 19.13 -26.58
N SER A 149 29.54 17.91 -26.12
CA SER A 149 30.46 17.00 -26.80
C SER A 149 29.84 16.30 -28.01
N TYR A 150 28.51 16.31 -28.15
CA TYR A 150 27.75 15.56 -29.17
C TYR A 150 26.64 16.43 -29.78
N LEU A 151 26.12 16.03 -30.95
CA LEU A 151 25.12 16.79 -31.70
C LEU A 151 23.74 16.75 -31.04
N GLU A 152 22.93 17.77 -31.29
CA GLU A 152 21.58 17.89 -30.72
C GLU A 152 20.72 16.65 -31.02
N GLY A 153 20.39 15.90 -29.97
CA GLY A 153 19.58 14.68 -30.05
C GLY A 153 20.36 13.36 -29.91
N ASP A 154 21.69 13.36 -30.05
CA ASP A 154 22.54 12.21 -29.73
C ASP A 154 22.32 11.76 -28.28
N LYS A 155 22.39 10.45 -28.01
CA LYS A 155 22.22 9.91 -26.65
C LYS A 155 23.27 8.86 -26.35
N ARG A 156 23.95 8.99 -25.21
CA ARG A 156 24.96 8.02 -24.75
C ARG A 156 24.73 7.71 -23.28
N VAL A 157 24.66 6.44 -22.92
CA VAL A 157 24.67 6.03 -21.51
C VAL A 157 26.11 6.12 -21.01
N ILE A 158 26.36 6.97 -20.02
CA ILE A 158 27.69 7.14 -19.43
C ILE A 158 27.84 6.41 -18.09
N GLN A 159 26.72 6.04 -17.47
CA GLN A 159 26.65 5.15 -16.31
C GLN A 159 25.39 4.29 -16.44
N GLU A 160 25.54 2.97 -16.43
CA GLU A 160 24.39 2.08 -16.49
C GLU A 160 23.62 2.01 -15.16
N GLY A 161 22.31 1.77 -15.27
CA GLY A 161 21.44 1.61 -14.12
C GLY A 161 21.53 0.21 -13.52
N VAL A 162 21.71 0.12 -12.20
CA VAL A 162 21.75 -1.16 -11.47
C VAL A 162 20.63 -1.19 -10.45
N LEU A 163 19.82 -2.25 -10.50
CA LEU A 163 18.75 -2.47 -9.54
C LEU A 163 19.32 -2.58 -8.11
N GLY A 164 18.68 -1.92 -7.16
CA GLY A 164 18.91 -2.17 -5.75
C GLY A 164 18.24 -3.49 -5.34
N VAL A 165 18.54 -3.98 -4.13
CA VAL A 165 17.99 -5.23 -3.61
C VAL A 165 17.50 -4.99 -2.19
N ARG A 166 16.22 -5.25 -1.95
CA ARG A 166 15.57 -5.20 -0.65
C ARG A 166 15.23 -6.62 -0.19
N VAL A 167 15.54 -6.93 1.07
CA VAL A 167 15.21 -8.20 1.71
C VAL A 167 14.21 -7.96 2.82
N GLN A 168 13.12 -8.73 2.79
CA GLN A 168 12.18 -8.88 3.91
C GLN A 168 12.34 -10.28 4.53
N ARG A 169 12.32 -10.37 5.86
CA ARG A 169 12.01 -11.63 6.56
C ARG A 169 10.55 -11.59 7.00
N VAL A 170 9.80 -12.61 6.62
CA VAL A 170 8.36 -12.69 6.84
C VAL A 170 8.06 -13.93 7.69
N LEU A 171 7.40 -13.72 8.82
CA LEU A 171 6.90 -14.77 9.68
C LEU A 171 5.50 -15.18 9.20
N ASN A 172 5.42 -16.35 8.59
CA ASN A 172 4.18 -16.98 8.19
C ASN A 172 3.62 -17.83 9.34
N TYR A 173 2.32 -17.71 9.60
CA TYR A 173 1.57 -18.50 10.57
C TYR A 173 0.62 -19.45 9.84
N TYR A 174 0.65 -20.73 10.21
CA TYR A 174 -0.15 -21.79 9.60
C TYR A 174 -1.05 -22.50 10.62
N GLU A 175 -2.26 -22.87 10.20
CA GLU A 175 -3.18 -23.76 10.91
C GLU A 175 -3.58 -24.91 10.00
N ASP A 176 -3.42 -26.15 10.46
CA ASP A 176 -3.68 -27.38 9.68
C ASP A 176 -2.99 -27.37 8.28
N GLY A 177 -1.81 -26.74 8.19
CA GLY A 177 -1.03 -26.56 6.96
C GLY A 177 -1.46 -25.37 6.07
N VAL A 178 -2.56 -24.68 6.39
CA VAL A 178 -3.07 -23.53 5.64
C VAL A 178 -2.48 -22.23 6.19
N LEU A 179 -1.99 -21.34 5.32
CA LEU A 179 -1.48 -20.02 5.71
C LEU A 179 -2.64 -19.13 6.19
N ILE A 180 -2.66 -18.79 7.48
CA ILE A 180 -3.68 -17.92 8.08
C ILE A 180 -3.24 -16.46 8.26
N SER A 181 -1.94 -16.21 8.42
CA SER A 181 -1.39 -14.87 8.64
C SER A 181 0.08 -14.78 8.22
N SER A 182 0.55 -13.56 7.95
CA SER A 182 1.90 -13.26 7.46
C SER A 182 2.34 -11.89 7.97
N GLU A 183 3.45 -11.83 8.69
CA GLU A 183 3.97 -10.63 9.38
C GLU A 183 5.39 -10.31 8.90
N ILE A 184 5.69 -9.06 8.52
CA ILE A 184 7.06 -8.65 8.20
C ILE A 184 7.78 -8.35 9.52
N ILE A 185 8.80 -9.14 9.85
CA ILE A 185 9.55 -9.06 11.11
C ILE A 185 10.92 -8.38 10.97
N ASP A 186 11.38 -8.17 9.74
CA ASP A 186 12.63 -7.47 9.38
C ASP A 186 12.55 -7.02 7.93
N GLU A 187 13.02 -5.81 7.63
CA GLU A 187 13.16 -5.29 6.28
C GLU A 187 14.43 -4.43 6.19
N ARG A 188 15.26 -4.69 5.17
CA ARG A 188 16.46 -3.90 4.90
C ARG A 188 16.81 -3.85 3.42
N VAL A 189 17.54 -2.82 3.02
CA VAL A 189 18.19 -2.73 1.72
C VAL A 189 19.58 -3.38 1.83
N GLU A 190 19.84 -4.43 1.05
CA GLU A 190 21.16 -5.08 0.94
C GLU A 190 22.06 -4.37 -0.09
N ARG A 191 21.44 -3.71 -1.09
CA ARG A 191 22.14 -2.92 -2.11
C ARG A 191 21.26 -1.75 -2.55
N GLU A 192 21.77 -0.53 -2.46
CA GLU A 192 21.09 0.64 -3.02
C GLU A 192 21.09 0.61 -4.57
N PRO A 193 20.05 1.15 -5.24
CA PRO A 193 20.02 1.24 -6.69
C PRO A 193 21.01 2.28 -7.21
N ILE A 194 21.77 1.92 -8.25
CA ILE A 194 22.67 2.85 -8.94
C ILE A 194 21.90 3.48 -10.10
N LYS A 195 21.80 4.81 -10.12
CA LYS A 195 21.10 5.57 -11.17
C LYS A 195 21.72 5.33 -12.56
N GLN A 196 20.88 5.23 -13.59
CA GLN A 196 21.36 5.32 -14.98
C GLN A 196 21.59 6.80 -15.32
N ILE A 197 22.76 7.15 -15.84
CA ILE A 197 23.06 8.52 -16.32
C ILE A 197 23.20 8.48 -17.85
N VAL A 198 22.39 9.27 -18.53
CA VAL A 198 22.41 9.40 -19.99
C VAL A 198 22.77 10.83 -20.37
N GLU A 199 23.88 11.00 -21.07
CA GLU A 199 24.18 12.25 -21.75
C GLU A 199 23.33 12.37 -23.02
N VAL A 200 22.78 13.57 -23.22
CA VAL A 200 22.11 13.99 -24.43
C VAL A 200 22.90 15.13 -25.05
N GLY A 201 23.27 14.98 -26.32
CA GLY A 201 23.98 16.01 -27.07
C GLY A 201 23.13 17.26 -27.25
N VAL A 202 23.78 18.43 -27.18
CA VAL A 202 23.16 19.74 -27.38
C VAL A 202 23.97 20.68 -28.30
N SER A 203 25.04 20.19 -28.94
CA SER A 203 25.78 21.00 -29.91
C SER A 203 25.04 21.09 -31.25
N TRP A 204 25.08 22.27 -31.87
CA TRP A 204 24.61 22.47 -33.26
C TRP A 204 25.69 22.20 -34.31
N TYR A 205 26.93 21.91 -33.88
CA TYR A 205 28.09 21.76 -34.75
C TYR A 205 28.97 20.60 -34.28
N SER A 206 29.51 19.84 -35.22
CA SER A 206 30.53 18.83 -34.93
C SER A 206 31.93 19.33 -35.33
N LEU A 207 32.94 18.64 -34.82
CA LEU A 207 34.32 18.68 -35.32
C LEU A 207 34.63 17.48 -36.23
N ASP A 208 33.61 16.76 -36.69
CA ASP A 208 33.70 15.86 -37.84
C ASP A 208 33.86 16.70 -39.12
N GLU A 209 34.57 16.18 -40.11
CA GLU A 209 34.95 16.86 -41.36
C GLU A 209 35.84 18.11 -41.21
N ILE A 210 36.03 18.64 -40.00
CA ILE A 210 36.96 19.73 -39.68
C ILE A 210 38.39 19.20 -39.46
N GLU A 211 39.35 19.73 -40.22
CA GLU A 211 40.78 19.47 -40.02
C GLU A 211 41.28 20.14 -38.72
N LYS A 212 41.60 19.31 -37.72
CA LYS A 212 42.10 19.76 -36.41
C LYS A 212 43.58 20.11 -36.50
N ARG A 213 43.92 21.35 -36.15
CA ARG A 213 45.27 21.94 -36.29
C ARG A 213 45.84 22.42 -34.95
N GLY A 214 45.02 22.53 -33.91
CA GLY A 214 45.42 23.10 -32.63
C GLY A 214 45.75 24.60 -32.74
N TYR A 215 46.75 25.04 -31.99
CA TYR A 215 47.16 26.44 -31.92
C TYR A 215 48.16 26.79 -33.05
N ASP A 216 47.67 26.91 -34.29
CA ASP A 216 48.50 27.08 -35.50
C ASP A 216 48.37 28.47 -36.12
N CYS A 217 48.98 29.47 -35.48
CA CYS A 217 49.07 30.81 -36.07
C CYS A 217 49.86 30.85 -37.38
N GLY A 218 50.78 29.91 -37.63
CA GLY A 218 51.56 29.89 -38.88
C GLY A 218 50.67 29.68 -40.10
N TYR A 219 49.86 28.62 -40.05
CA TYR A 219 48.84 28.34 -41.06
C TYR A 219 47.81 29.46 -41.16
N TRP A 220 47.16 29.83 -40.05
CA TRP A 220 46.06 30.82 -40.13
C TRP A 220 46.53 32.22 -40.52
N TYR A 221 47.76 32.63 -40.20
CA TYR A 221 48.33 33.87 -40.72
C TYR A 221 48.58 33.78 -42.23
N SER A 222 49.06 32.63 -42.74
CA SER A 222 49.25 32.41 -44.18
C SER A 222 47.94 32.47 -44.98
N VAL A 223 46.84 31.96 -44.39
CA VAL A 223 45.49 32.06 -44.97
C VAL A 223 45.09 33.54 -45.07
N VAL A 224 45.22 34.31 -43.99
CA VAL A 224 44.94 35.75 -43.99
C VAL A 224 45.84 36.53 -44.96
N ASP A 225 47.11 36.16 -45.11
CA ASP A 225 48.05 36.82 -46.03
C ASP A 225 47.74 36.53 -47.50
N SER A 226 47.31 35.31 -47.82
CA SER A 226 46.83 34.95 -49.16
C SER A 226 45.49 35.63 -49.53
N GLY A 227 44.75 36.11 -48.53
CA GLY A 227 43.47 36.77 -48.71
C GLY A 227 43.57 38.17 -49.34
N SER A 228 42.52 38.53 -50.09
CA SER A 228 42.34 39.86 -50.69
C SER A 228 41.83 40.89 -49.65
N PHE A 229 42.69 41.16 -48.67
CA PHE A 229 42.47 42.09 -47.55
C PHE A 229 43.55 43.18 -47.56
N SER A 230 43.26 44.36 -47.00
CA SER A 230 44.27 45.42 -46.80
C SER A 230 45.27 45.04 -45.69
N ASP A 231 46.43 45.72 -45.63
CA ASP A 231 47.42 45.45 -44.58
C ASP A 231 46.93 45.78 -43.16
N GLU A 232 45.96 46.70 -43.03
CA GLU A 232 45.28 46.99 -41.76
C GLU A 232 44.31 45.85 -41.40
N GLU A 233 43.51 45.40 -42.37
CA GLU A 233 42.58 44.28 -42.21
C GLU A 233 43.32 42.99 -41.83
N LYS A 234 44.45 42.69 -42.49
CA LYS A 234 45.31 41.54 -42.18
C LYS A 234 45.89 41.64 -40.77
N ARG A 235 46.38 42.82 -40.36
CA ARG A 235 46.92 43.06 -39.01
C ARG A 235 45.87 42.84 -37.93
N TRP A 236 44.68 43.42 -38.11
CA TRP A 236 43.57 43.28 -37.15
C TRP A 236 43.06 41.84 -37.07
N LEU A 237 42.84 41.16 -38.20
CA LEU A 237 42.41 39.77 -38.24
C LEU A 237 43.36 38.86 -37.45
N LYS A 238 44.67 38.97 -37.71
CA LYS A 238 45.70 38.19 -37.01
C LYS A 238 45.72 38.47 -35.51
N PHE A 239 45.63 39.74 -35.11
CA PHE A 239 45.67 40.13 -33.70
C PHE A 239 44.46 39.59 -32.92
N ILE A 240 43.24 39.75 -33.43
CA ILE A 240 42.02 39.25 -32.75
C ILE A 240 42.04 37.71 -32.71
N MET A 241 42.38 37.05 -33.82
CA MET A 241 42.47 35.58 -33.90
C MET A 241 43.47 34.98 -32.89
N TYR A 242 44.63 35.61 -32.71
CA TYR A 242 45.59 35.21 -31.68
C TYR A 242 45.06 35.48 -30.27
N CYS A 243 44.47 36.66 -30.03
CA CYS A 243 44.02 37.07 -28.72
C CYS A 243 42.81 36.27 -28.19
N GLU A 244 41.84 35.94 -29.05
CA GLU A 244 40.61 35.24 -28.68
C GLU A 244 40.81 33.71 -28.51
N SER A 245 41.56 33.07 -29.42
CA SER A 245 41.70 31.60 -29.41
C SER A 245 43.13 31.07 -29.28
N GLY A 246 44.15 31.90 -29.55
CA GLY A 246 45.51 31.45 -29.84
C GLY A 246 45.65 30.85 -31.25
N CYS A 247 44.86 31.33 -32.22
CA CYS A 247 44.76 30.77 -33.58
C CYS A 247 44.30 29.29 -33.61
N ASN A 248 43.29 28.95 -32.81
CA ASN A 248 42.76 27.59 -32.68
C ASN A 248 41.33 27.51 -33.22
N ALA A 249 41.13 26.81 -34.34
CA ALA A 249 39.88 26.82 -35.10
C ALA A 249 38.82 25.88 -34.51
N GLU A 250 39.26 24.82 -33.83
CA GLU A 250 38.45 23.89 -33.05
C GLU A 250 38.24 24.32 -31.58
N SER A 251 38.61 25.56 -31.22
CA SER A 251 38.60 26.07 -29.85
C SER A 251 37.20 26.04 -29.23
N ASN A 252 36.91 24.99 -28.45
CA ASN A 252 35.62 24.74 -27.81
C ASN A 252 35.64 25.20 -26.33
N LYS A 253 36.02 26.45 -26.07
CA LYS A 253 36.24 27.00 -24.72
C LYS A 253 35.01 27.77 -24.23
N SER A 254 34.35 27.25 -23.19
CA SER A 254 33.14 27.91 -22.63
C SER A 254 32.06 28.10 -23.72
N ASN A 255 31.22 29.13 -23.59
CA ASN A 255 30.09 29.41 -24.47
C ASN A 255 30.47 29.89 -25.90
N TYR A 256 31.77 29.96 -26.23
CA TYR A 256 32.29 30.58 -27.45
C TYR A 256 33.22 29.64 -28.22
N LYS A 257 33.18 29.70 -29.56
CA LYS A 257 33.76 28.65 -30.42
C LYS A 257 34.70 29.21 -31.49
N GLY A 258 35.77 28.48 -31.78
CA GLY A 258 36.69 28.70 -32.89
C GLY A 258 37.65 29.89 -32.79
N LEU A 259 38.28 30.21 -33.93
CA LEU A 259 39.37 31.18 -34.12
C LEU A 259 39.13 32.53 -33.46
N PHE A 260 37.89 33.03 -33.56
CA PHE A 260 37.49 34.36 -33.08
C PHE A 260 36.44 34.26 -31.97
N GLN A 261 36.32 33.11 -31.30
CA GLN A 261 35.40 32.88 -30.16
C GLN A 261 33.97 33.36 -30.45
N TRP A 262 33.41 32.88 -31.57
CA TRP A 262 32.06 33.20 -32.01
C TRP A 262 30.99 32.57 -31.11
N SER A 263 29.85 33.25 -30.96
CA SER A 263 28.69 32.72 -30.23
C SER A 263 27.90 31.73 -31.10
N PRO A 264 27.69 30.47 -30.66
CA PRO A 264 26.92 29.45 -31.39
C PRO A 264 25.53 29.91 -31.85
N TYR A 265 24.85 30.70 -31.00
CA TYR A 265 23.51 31.20 -31.24
C TYR A 265 23.46 32.26 -32.34
N TRP A 266 24.40 33.21 -32.31
CA TRP A 266 24.46 34.27 -33.32
C TRP A 266 25.04 33.77 -34.64
N TRP A 267 25.98 32.82 -34.60
CA TRP A 267 26.47 32.16 -35.81
C TRP A 267 25.32 31.46 -36.55
N ARG A 268 24.56 30.57 -35.85
CA ARG A 268 23.45 29.80 -36.44
C ARG A 268 22.34 30.66 -37.05
N LYS A 269 22.23 31.92 -36.61
CA LYS A 269 21.25 32.90 -37.10
C LYS A 269 21.70 33.69 -38.32
N GLN A 270 22.99 33.66 -38.66
CA GLN A 270 23.59 34.50 -39.71
C GLN A 270 24.24 33.66 -40.82
N PHE A 271 24.81 32.51 -40.48
CA PHE A 271 25.71 31.74 -41.34
C PHE A 271 25.31 30.25 -41.36
N PRO A 272 25.15 29.62 -42.54
CA PRO A 272 24.91 28.18 -42.64
C PRO A 272 26.17 27.32 -42.45
N GLU A 273 27.37 27.90 -42.55
CA GLU A 273 28.64 27.19 -42.36
C GLU A 273 28.84 26.66 -40.93
N ASN A 274 29.73 25.68 -40.75
CA ASN A 274 30.11 25.18 -39.44
C ASN A 274 30.91 26.25 -38.66
N ILE A 275 30.56 26.51 -37.39
CA ILE A 275 31.27 27.51 -36.56
C ILE A 275 32.76 27.21 -36.34
N PHE A 276 33.17 25.95 -36.53
CA PHE A 276 34.57 25.54 -36.42
C PHE A 276 35.34 25.59 -37.76
N ASP A 277 34.69 25.93 -38.88
CA ASP A 277 35.39 26.23 -40.14
C ASP A 277 36.14 27.56 -39.98
N GLY A 278 37.47 27.50 -39.97
CA GLY A 278 38.32 28.68 -39.84
C GLY A 278 38.30 29.61 -41.06
N HIS A 279 38.02 29.11 -42.26
CA HIS A 279 37.90 29.92 -43.48
C HIS A 279 36.58 30.70 -43.48
N ALA A 280 35.47 30.04 -43.15
CA ALA A 280 34.18 30.70 -42.91
C ALA A 280 34.28 31.74 -41.79
N GLN A 281 35.00 31.44 -40.71
CA GLN A 281 35.25 32.41 -39.63
C GLN A 281 36.06 33.63 -40.10
N ILE A 282 37.16 33.45 -40.84
CA ILE A 282 37.93 34.60 -41.36
C ILE A 282 37.06 35.48 -42.27
N LYS A 283 36.29 34.87 -43.18
CA LYS A 283 35.30 35.52 -44.07
C LYS A 283 34.28 36.35 -43.27
N HIS A 284 33.65 35.78 -42.24
CA HIS A 284 32.62 36.49 -41.49
C HIS A 284 33.16 37.48 -40.44
N THR A 285 34.37 37.27 -39.93
CA THR A 285 35.03 38.26 -39.06
C THR A 285 35.43 39.52 -39.85
N ILE A 286 35.89 39.41 -41.10
CA ILE A 286 36.20 40.60 -41.92
C ILE A 286 34.93 41.37 -42.34
N GLU A 287 33.80 40.69 -42.54
CA GLU A 287 32.50 41.36 -42.72
C GLU A 287 32.13 42.22 -41.50
N LYS A 288 32.39 41.74 -40.27
CA LYS A 288 32.18 42.54 -39.05
C LYS A 288 33.17 43.68 -38.89
N TYR A 289 34.41 43.52 -39.35
CA TYR A 289 35.38 44.62 -39.41
C TYR A 289 34.88 45.75 -40.32
N ARG A 290 34.39 45.40 -41.51
CA ARG A 290 33.85 46.33 -42.52
C ARG A 290 32.51 46.95 -42.11
N ALA A 291 31.77 46.33 -41.20
CA ALA A 291 30.58 46.89 -40.56
C ALA A 291 30.86 47.97 -39.49
N GLY A 292 32.13 48.34 -39.27
CA GLY A 292 32.52 49.53 -38.49
C GLY A 292 32.82 49.29 -37.01
N GLU A 293 33.42 50.30 -36.37
CA GLU A 293 34.04 50.22 -35.05
C GLU A 293 33.11 49.72 -33.94
N SER A 294 31.85 50.15 -33.92
CA SER A 294 30.87 49.68 -32.93
C SER A 294 30.61 48.17 -33.04
N THR A 295 30.67 47.60 -34.24
CA THR A 295 30.57 46.15 -34.47
C THR A 295 31.82 45.44 -33.94
N ARG A 296 33.02 45.98 -34.21
CA ARG A 296 34.30 45.44 -33.72
C ARG A 296 34.36 45.41 -32.19
N ALA A 297 34.00 46.53 -31.56
CA ALA A 297 34.02 46.70 -30.11
C ALA A 297 32.96 45.87 -29.37
N ASN A 298 31.77 45.70 -29.94
CA ASN A 298 30.74 44.89 -29.31
C ASN A 298 31.00 43.38 -29.47
N GLN A 299 31.65 42.94 -30.56
CA GLN A 299 31.87 41.52 -30.83
C GLN A 299 33.16 40.96 -30.19
N TRP A 300 34.22 41.77 -30.05
CA TRP A 300 35.51 41.37 -29.47
C TRP A 300 36.07 42.39 -28.46
N PRO A 301 35.30 42.78 -27.42
CA PRO A 301 35.59 43.98 -26.60
C PRO A 301 36.98 43.99 -25.97
N ALA A 302 37.43 42.87 -25.38
CA ALA A 302 38.71 42.81 -24.69
C ALA A 302 39.90 42.85 -25.67
N CYS A 303 39.85 42.04 -26.73
CA CYS A 303 40.92 41.95 -27.71
C CYS A 303 41.00 43.18 -28.62
N HIS A 304 39.86 43.74 -29.04
CA HIS A 304 39.83 44.99 -29.81
C HIS A 304 40.30 46.19 -28.99
N ALA A 305 39.91 46.31 -27.71
CA ALA A 305 40.47 47.34 -26.82
C ALA A 305 41.98 47.15 -26.59
N SER A 306 42.54 45.94 -26.80
CA SER A 306 43.99 45.72 -26.79
C SER A 306 44.66 46.07 -28.12
N TYR A 307 44.00 45.81 -29.26
CA TYR A 307 44.44 46.27 -30.58
C TYR A 307 44.59 47.79 -30.61
N ASN A 308 43.55 48.52 -30.19
CA ASN A 308 43.51 49.99 -30.14
C ASN A 308 44.47 50.62 -29.09
N ARG A 309 45.24 49.81 -28.34
CA ARG A 309 46.37 50.26 -27.49
C ARG A 309 47.74 49.91 -28.09
N THR A 310 47.77 49.10 -29.14
CA THR A 310 48.98 48.55 -29.76
C THR A 310 49.30 49.22 -31.11
N TYR A 311 48.27 49.74 -31.78
CA TYR A 311 48.33 50.39 -33.10
C TYR A 311 47.44 51.64 -33.13
#